data_AF-A0A094LTE3-F1
#
_entry.id   AF-A0A094LTE3-F1
#
_cell.length_a   1.000
_cell.length_b   1.000
_cell.length_c   1.000
_cell.angle_alpha   90.00
_cell.angle_beta   90.00
_cell.angle_gamma   90.00
#
_symmetry.space_group_name_H-M   'P 1'
#
loop_
_entity.id
_entity.type
_entity.pdbx_description
1 polymer ?
#
loop_
_entity_poly.entity_id
_entity_poly.type
_entity_poly.pdbx_seq_one_letter_code
_entity_poly.pdbx_strand_id
1 'polypeptide(L)'
;RNVGLAKSGIRILNFRRANFRLFKELLAEISWEVVLRDRNAEEGWLLFKDAFLRAQELSVPLKKKVGRRGRKPAWLGKDLLAKLREKKVKYKVWKQGCLAWKEYRDAGRNCRNGIRKAKAQMELNLARDVKNNKKGFYRYIGQKRQAKESVPPLVNEKGELAVTD
;
A
#
# COMPACT_ATOMS: atom_id res chain seq x y z
N ARG A 1 13.91 21.73 -7.01
CA ARG A 1 13.18 21.02 -8.08
C ARG A 1 12.03 20.24 -7.46
N ASN A 2 10.79 20.72 -7.66
CA ASN A 2 9.58 20.04 -7.23
C ASN A 2 9.49 18.67 -7.91
N VAL A 3 9.75 17.60 -7.17
CA VAL A 3 9.53 16.23 -7.64
C VAL A 3 8.02 16.02 -7.60
N GLY A 4 7.37 16.27 -8.74
CA GLY A 4 5.96 15.98 -8.94
C GLY A 4 5.66 14.57 -8.46
N LEU A 5 4.72 14.45 -7.52
CA LEU A 5 4.27 13.18 -6.97
C LEU A 5 3.88 12.27 -8.13
N ALA A 6 4.65 11.19 -8.33
CA ALA A 6 4.32 10.16 -9.30
C ALA A 6 2.98 9.53 -8.89
N LYS A 7 1.93 9.94 -9.60
CA LYS A 7 0.55 9.51 -9.39
C LYS A 7 0.48 8.01 -9.71
N SER A 8 0.11 7.15 -8.76
CA SER A 8 -0.17 5.75 -9.11
C SER A 8 -1.42 5.68 -9.98
N GLY A 9 -1.38 4.92 -11.08
CA GLY A 9 -2.52 4.71 -11.98
C GLY A 9 -3.72 4.01 -11.33
N ILE A 10 -3.53 3.46 -10.12
CA ILE A 10 -4.58 2.82 -9.32
C ILE A 10 -5.64 3.86 -8.92
N ARG A 11 -6.87 3.66 -9.38
CA ARG A 11 -8.05 4.41 -8.94
C ARG A 11 -8.75 3.64 -7.82
N ILE A 12 -9.30 4.38 -6.86
CA ILE A 12 -10.08 3.84 -5.74
C ILE A 12 -11.38 4.63 -5.61
N LEU A 13 -12.44 3.98 -5.14
CA LEU A 13 -13.72 4.61 -4.88
C LEU A 13 -13.58 5.73 -3.84
N ASN A 14 -14.28 6.84 -4.06
CA ASN A 14 -14.28 7.97 -3.16
C ASN A 14 -15.62 8.12 -2.43
N PHE A 15 -15.84 7.28 -1.42
CA PHE A 15 -17.08 7.31 -0.62
C PHE A 15 -17.40 8.65 0.05
N ARG A 16 -16.40 9.52 0.29
CA ARG A 16 -16.64 10.88 0.80
C ARG A 16 -17.42 11.78 -0.17
N ARG A 17 -17.43 11.45 -1.47
CA ARG A 17 -18.14 12.19 -2.52
C ARG A 17 -19.20 11.32 -3.19
N ALA A 18 -19.60 10.21 -2.56
CA ALA A 18 -20.62 9.34 -3.10
C ALA A 18 -21.99 10.02 -3.05
N ASN A 19 -22.76 9.87 -4.12
CA ASN A 19 -24.17 10.24 -4.12
C ASN A 19 -25.01 9.05 -3.64
N PHE A 20 -25.18 8.94 -2.32
CA PHE A 20 -25.94 7.84 -1.74
C PHE A 20 -27.44 7.89 -2.06
N ARG A 21 -27.98 9.06 -2.45
CA ARG A 21 -29.36 9.18 -2.89
C ARG A 21 -29.55 8.44 -4.21
N LEU A 22 -28.73 8.78 -5.21
CA LEU A 22 -28.70 8.11 -6.50
C LEU A 22 -28.44 6.60 -6.37
N PHE A 23 -27.51 6.22 -5.50
CA PHE A 23 -27.21 4.80 -5.26
C PHE A 23 -28.43 4.01 -4.79
N LYS A 24 -29.23 4.59 -3.87
CA LYS A 24 -30.46 3.97 -3.38
C LYS A 24 -31.56 3.97 -4.44
N GLU A 25 -31.72 5.07 -5.19
CA GLU A 25 -32.69 5.19 -6.29
C GLU A 25 -32.46 4.08 -7.33
N LEU A 26 -31.21 3.89 -7.77
CA LEU A 26 -30.84 2.86 -8.76
C LEU A 26 -31.13 1.43 -8.29
N LEU A 27 -30.98 1.14 -6.99
CA LEU A 27 -31.29 -0.19 -6.45
C LEU A 27 -32.79 -0.40 -6.20
N ALA A 28 -33.52 0.67 -5.91
CA ALA A 28 -34.97 0.63 -5.68
C ALA A 28 -35.76 0.51 -7.00
N GLU A 29 -35.20 0.97 -8.11
CA GLU A 29 -35.79 0.83 -9.45
C GLU A 29 -35.83 -0.64 -9.93
N ILE A 30 -34.97 -1.50 -9.38
CA ILE A 30 -34.89 -2.90 -9.76
C ILE A 30 -36.04 -3.67 -9.11
N SER A 31 -36.89 -4.30 -9.93
CA SER A 31 -37.92 -5.23 -9.47
C SER A 31 -37.31 -6.57 -9.06
N TRP A 32 -36.76 -6.63 -7.84
CA TRP A 32 -36.08 -7.81 -7.30
C TRP A 32 -36.96 -9.06 -7.29
N GLU A 33 -38.26 -8.89 -7.08
CA GLU A 33 -39.25 -9.98 -7.09
C GLU A 33 -39.38 -10.66 -8.46
N VAL A 34 -39.12 -9.93 -9.55
CA VAL A 34 -39.11 -10.47 -10.92
C VAL A 34 -37.73 -11.03 -11.24
N VAL A 35 -36.67 -10.30 -10.89
CA VAL A 35 -35.28 -10.68 -11.18
C VAL A 35 -34.88 -11.98 -10.47
N LEU A 36 -35.43 -12.24 -9.28
CA LEU A 36 -35.06 -13.38 -8.42
C LEU A 36 -36.06 -14.54 -8.45
N ARG A 37 -37.22 -14.40 -9.12
CA ARG A 37 -38.36 -15.34 -9.03
C ARG A 37 -37.99 -16.80 -9.32
N ASP A 38 -37.13 -17.02 -10.30
CA ASP A 38 -36.74 -18.34 -10.81
C ASP A 38 -35.22 -18.52 -10.78
N ARG A 39 -34.56 -17.97 -9.75
CA ARG A 39 -33.10 -18.04 -9.60
C ARG A 39 -32.75 -18.82 -8.35
N ASN A 40 -31.73 -19.66 -8.46
CA ASN A 40 -31.13 -20.26 -7.26
C ASN A 40 -30.34 -19.20 -6.48
N ALA A 41 -29.89 -19.55 -5.27
CA ALA A 41 -29.20 -18.61 -4.39
C ALA A 41 -27.91 -18.04 -5.01
N GLU A 42 -27.16 -18.85 -5.76
CA GLU A 42 -25.91 -18.41 -6.42
C GLU A 42 -26.19 -17.42 -7.55
N GLU A 43 -27.14 -17.75 -8.42
CA GLU A 43 -27.57 -16.88 -9.52
C GLU A 43 -28.18 -15.57 -9.00
N GLY A 44 -29.01 -15.64 -7.97
CA GLY A 44 -29.60 -14.47 -7.32
C GLY A 44 -28.53 -13.56 -6.70
N TRP A 45 -27.52 -14.14 -6.05
CA TRP A 45 -26.38 -13.40 -5.51
C TRP A 45 -25.56 -12.71 -6.60
N LEU A 46 -25.30 -13.39 -7.72
CA LEU A 46 -24.55 -12.80 -8.84
C LEU A 46 -25.30 -11.61 -9.44
N LEU A 47 -26.61 -11.73 -9.66
CA LEU A 47 -27.46 -10.64 -10.17
C LEU A 47 -27.49 -9.45 -9.22
N PHE A 48 -27.61 -9.70 -7.92
CA PHE A 48 -27.54 -8.67 -6.90
C PHE A 48 -26.17 -7.98 -6.90
N LYS A 49 -25.08 -8.74 -6.88
CA LYS A 49 -23.71 -8.22 -6.87
C LYS A 49 -23.45 -7.35 -8.10
N ASP A 50 -23.87 -7.79 -9.28
CA ASP A 50 -23.73 -7.05 -10.53
C ASP A 50 -24.51 -5.72 -10.52
N ALA A 51 -25.79 -5.74 -10.12
CA ALA A 51 -26.57 -4.52 -9.95
C ALA A 51 -25.99 -3.57 -8.90
N PHE A 52 -25.51 -4.09 -7.78
CA PHE A 52 -24.86 -3.30 -6.73
C PHE A 52 -23.57 -2.62 -7.24
N LEU A 53 -22.72 -3.35 -7.97
CA LEU A 53 -21.50 -2.81 -8.55
C LEU A 53 -21.80 -1.76 -9.61
N ARG A 54 -22.81 -1.98 -10.47
CA ARG A 54 -23.27 -0.96 -11.42
C ARG A 54 -23.75 0.32 -10.73
N ALA A 55 -24.59 0.19 -9.70
CA ALA A 55 -25.04 1.34 -8.92
C ALA A 55 -23.85 2.06 -8.26
N GLN A 56 -22.85 1.32 -7.80
CA GLN A 56 -21.64 1.86 -7.17
C GLN A 56 -20.81 2.66 -8.18
N GLU A 57 -20.62 2.14 -9.39
CA GLU A 57 -19.87 2.83 -10.44
C GLU A 57 -20.52 4.16 -10.84
N LEU A 58 -21.85 4.19 -10.95
CA LEU A 58 -22.59 5.40 -11.32
C LEU A 58 -22.63 6.44 -10.17
N SER A 59 -22.65 5.97 -8.93
CA SER A 59 -22.91 6.83 -7.76
C SER A 59 -21.66 7.25 -7.00
N VAL A 60 -20.56 6.51 -7.14
CA VAL A 60 -19.33 6.72 -6.36
C VAL A 60 -18.18 7.11 -7.28
N PRO A 61 -17.76 8.39 -7.28
CA PRO A 61 -16.69 8.82 -8.16
C PRO A 61 -15.35 8.18 -7.76
N LEU A 62 -14.53 7.88 -8.77
CA LEU A 62 -13.18 7.38 -8.57
C LEU A 62 -12.20 8.52 -8.24
N LYS A 63 -11.39 8.33 -7.21
CA LYS A 63 -10.22 9.16 -6.93
C LYS A 63 -8.93 8.42 -7.25
N LYS A 64 -7.91 9.17 -7.64
CA LYS A 64 -6.55 8.61 -7.74
C LYS A 64 -6.09 8.21 -6.34
N LYS A 65 -5.62 6.98 -6.18
CA LYS A 65 -4.96 6.57 -4.95
C LYS A 65 -3.70 7.41 -4.84
N VAL A 66 -3.65 8.33 -3.87
CA VAL A 66 -2.40 8.99 -3.51
C VAL A 66 -1.62 7.97 -2.72
N GLY A 67 -0.80 7.19 -3.42
CA GLY A 67 0.13 6.31 -2.73
C GLY A 67 1.06 7.13 -1.83
N ARG A 68 1.56 6.53 -0.74
CA ARG A 68 2.74 7.06 -0.03
C ARG A 68 4.02 7.01 -0.90
N ARG A 69 3.90 6.59 -2.18
CA ARG A 69 5.00 6.57 -3.16
C ARG A 69 5.44 8.00 -3.42
N GLY A 70 6.63 8.32 -2.94
CA GLY A 70 7.25 9.65 -3.04
C GLY A 70 7.69 10.22 -1.69
N ARG A 71 7.14 9.76 -0.56
CA ARG A 71 7.67 10.12 0.76
C ARG A 71 8.91 9.29 1.05
N LYS A 72 10.04 9.78 0.55
CA LYS A 72 11.37 9.30 0.94
C LYS A 72 11.46 9.32 2.48
N PRO A 73 11.83 8.21 3.14
CA PRO A 73 12.09 8.25 4.58
C PRO A 73 13.15 9.30 4.88
N ALA A 74 13.00 10.05 5.97
CA ALA A 74 13.92 11.16 6.26
C ALA A 74 15.37 10.69 6.51
N TRP A 75 15.59 9.42 6.90
CA TRP A 75 16.91 8.82 7.03
C TRP A 75 17.53 8.39 5.69
N LEU A 76 16.79 8.38 4.58
CA LEU A 76 17.33 7.91 3.30
C LEU A 76 18.09 9.05 2.61
N GLY A 77 19.43 9.01 2.64
CA GLY A 77 20.32 9.96 1.96
C GLY A 77 20.54 9.67 0.46
N LYS A 78 21.40 10.43 -0.22
CA LYS A 78 21.87 10.12 -1.58
C LYS A 78 22.88 8.96 -1.58
N ASP A 79 23.82 8.98 -0.64
CA ASP A 79 24.87 7.94 -0.53
C ASP A 79 24.29 6.56 -0.24
N LEU A 80 23.24 6.51 0.59
CA LEU A 80 22.56 5.26 0.89
C LEU A 80 21.80 4.70 -0.32
N LEU A 81 21.29 5.58 -1.20
CA LEU A 81 20.72 5.16 -2.49
C LEU A 81 21.80 4.59 -3.41
N ALA A 82 23.00 5.16 -3.43
CA ALA A 82 24.12 4.62 -4.20
C ALA A 82 24.47 3.20 -3.71
N LYS A 83 24.61 2.99 -2.38
CA LYS A 83 24.85 1.67 -1.77
C LYS A 83 23.74 0.65 -2.09
N LEU A 84 22.48 1.09 -2.11
CA LEU A 84 21.35 0.24 -2.50
C LEU A 84 21.41 -0.16 -3.98
N ARG A 85 21.80 0.76 -4.87
CA ARG A 85 21.99 0.47 -6.30
C ARG A 85 23.16 -0.49 -6.52
N GLU A 86 24.28 -0.25 -5.87
CA GLU A 86 25.46 -1.12 -5.92
C GLU A 86 25.11 -2.55 -5.50
N LYS A 87 24.44 -2.73 -4.35
CA LYS A 87 23.94 -4.04 -3.92
C LYS A 87 23.06 -4.70 -4.99
N LYS A 88 22.15 -3.94 -5.61
CA LYS A 88 21.23 -4.45 -6.64
C LYS A 88 21.99 -4.89 -7.89
N VAL A 89 23.00 -4.14 -8.31
CA VAL A 89 23.87 -4.51 -9.44
C VAL A 89 24.63 -5.78 -9.10
N LYS A 90 25.31 -5.83 -7.96
CA LYS A 90 26.07 -7.03 -7.53
C LYS A 90 25.18 -8.26 -7.38
N TYR A 91 23.94 -8.12 -6.91
CA TYR A 91 22.98 -9.22 -6.88
C TYR A 91 22.69 -9.79 -8.27
N LYS A 92 22.48 -8.92 -9.28
CA LYS A 92 22.23 -9.37 -10.66
C LYS A 92 23.42 -10.13 -11.23
N VAL A 93 24.63 -9.58 -11.08
CA VAL A 93 25.86 -10.20 -11.60
C VAL A 93 26.17 -11.51 -10.86
N TRP A 94 26.01 -11.55 -9.53
CA TRP A 94 26.14 -12.79 -8.75
C TRP A 94 25.12 -13.85 -9.16
N LYS A 95 23.85 -13.46 -9.36
CA LYS A 95 22.80 -14.38 -9.81
C LYS A 95 23.09 -14.99 -11.18
N GLN A 96 23.85 -14.29 -12.02
CA GLN A 96 24.32 -14.77 -13.32
C GLN A 96 25.61 -15.62 -13.23
N GLY A 97 26.16 -15.83 -12.05
CA GLY A 97 27.40 -16.60 -11.83
C GLY A 97 28.69 -15.80 -12.07
N CYS A 98 28.59 -14.52 -12.45
CA CYS A 98 29.75 -13.71 -12.85
C CYS A 98 30.40 -12.92 -11.70
N LEU A 99 29.99 -13.15 -10.45
CA LEU A 99 30.51 -12.44 -9.27
C LEU A 99 30.79 -13.42 -8.13
N ALA A 100 31.89 -13.19 -7.40
CA ALA A 100 32.13 -13.93 -6.16
C ALA A 100 31.05 -13.61 -5.12
N TRP A 101 30.55 -14.64 -4.43
CA TRP A 101 29.55 -14.49 -3.36
C TRP A 101 29.96 -13.48 -2.29
N LYS A 102 31.25 -13.42 -1.95
CA LYS A 102 31.82 -12.50 -0.96
C LYS A 102 31.52 -11.03 -1.32
N GLU A 103 31.63 -10.65 -2.59
CA GLU A 103 31.43 -9.26 -3.02
C GLU A 103 29.98 -8.81 -2.92
N TYR A 104 29.03 -9.68 -3.29
CA TYR A 104 27.61 -9.42 -3.08
C TYR A 104 27.26 -9.37 -1.58
N ARG A 105 27.79 -10.32 -0.79
CA ARG A 105 27.61 -10.37 0.67
C ARG A 105 28.09 -9.07 1.32
N ASP A 106 29.26 -8.57 0.93
CA ASP A 106 29.85 -7.36 1.49
C ASP A 106 29.06 -6.11 1.12
N ALA A 107 28.61 -5.97 -0.13
CA ALA A 107 27.69 -4.89 -0.50
C ALA A 107 26.35 -4.97 0.25
N GLY A 108 25.85 -6.19 0.48
CA GLY A 108 24.67 -6.42 1.32
C GLY A 108 24.87 -6.01 2.78
N ARG A 109 26.05 -6.28 3.37
CA ARG A 109 26.42 -5.84 4.72
C ARG A 109 26.58 -4.32 4.80
N ASN A 110 27.31 -3.72 3.86
CA ASN A 110 27.53 -2.28 3.77
C ASN A 110 26.22 -1.50 3.66
N CYS A 111 25.28 -1.99 2.84
CA CYS A 111 23.96 -1.41 2.73
C CYS A 111 23.17 -1.48 4.06
N ARG A 112 23.15 -2.65 4.72
CA ARG A 112 22.45 -2.81 6.01
C ARG A 112 23.04 -1.91 7.09
N ASN A 113 24.36 -1.85 7.19
CA ASN A 113 25.07 -0.99 8.14
C ASN A 113 24.78 0.49 7.86
N GLY A 114 24.77 0.90 6.59
CA GLY A 114 24.38 2.26 6.20
C GLY A 114 22.95 2.62 6.60
N ILE A 115 21.99 1.70 6.40
CA ILE A 115 20.60 1.91 6.83
C ILE A 115 20.51 2.05 8.35
N ARG A 116 21.18 1.17 9.11
CA ARG A 116 21.19 1.21 10.58
C ARG A 116 21.74 2.54 11.10
N LYS A 117 22.91 2.97 10.61
CA LYS A 117 23.53 4.24 11.01
C LYS A 117 22.64 5.45 10.66
N ALA A 118 22.08 5.49 9.45
CA ALA A 118 21.24 6.61 9.02
C ALA A 118 19.94 6.72 9.82
N LYS A 119 19.30 5.59 10.16
CA LYS A 119 18.14 5.56 11.04
C LYS A 119 18.48 6.06 12.44
N ALA A 120 19.53 5.52 13.05
CA ALA A 120 19.97 5.94 14.37
C ALA A 120 20.30 7.43 14.42
N GLN A 121 21.00 7.96 13.40
CA GLN A 121 21.31 9.39 13.34
C GLN A 121 20.05 10.26 13.21
N MET A 122 19.08 9.85 12.39
CA MET A 122 17.81 10.56 12.27
C MET A 122 17.05 10.57 13.61
N GLU A 123 17.00 9.43 14.31
CA GLU A 123 16.35 9.30 15.62
C GLU A 123 17.06 10.17 16.68
N LEU A 124 18.39 10.17 16.71
CA LEU A 124 19.19 11.04 17.57
C LEU A 124 18.91 12.53 17.31
N ASN A 125 18.85 12.93 16.03
CA ASN A 125 18.53 14.31 15.67
C ASN A 125 17.11 14.69 16.12
N LEU A 126 16.14 13.79 15.98
CA LEU A 126 14.77 14.00 16.46
C LEU A 126 14.71 14.15 17.99
N ALA A 127 15.49 13.35 18.72
CA ALA A 127 15.56 13.41 20.19
C ALA A 127 16.24 14.69 20.68
N ARG A 128 17.31 15.14 20.02
CA ARG A 128 18.01 16.39 20.34
C ARG A 128 17.14 17.63 20.10
N ASP A 129 16.35 17.60 19.02
CA ASP A 129 15.50 18.73 18.62
C ASP A 129 14.09 18.70 19.25
N VAL A 130 13.86 17.91 20.31
CA VAL A 130 12.54 17.80 20.94
C VAL A 130 12.03 19.16 21.41
N LYS A 131 12.90 20.02 21.97
CA LYS A 131 12.50 21.32 22.51
C LYS A 131 11.88 22.22 21.43
N ASN A 132 12.46 22.23 20.22
CA ASN A 132 12.02 23.07 19.11
C ASN A 132 10.97 22.37 18.23
N ASN A 133 10.97 21.04 18.18
CA ASN A 133 10.13 20.23 17.28
C ASN A 133 9.41 19.09 18.01
N LYS A 134 8.70 19.41 19.10
CA LYS A 134 7.90 18.45 19.88
C LYS A 134 6.94 17.65 18.98
N LYS A 135 6.26 18.33 18.05
CA LYS A 135 5.29 17.72 17.11
C LYS A 135 5.95 16.67 16.21
N GLY A 136 7.16 16.92 15.73
CA GLY A 136 7.92 15.98 14.91
C GLY A 136 8.28 14.71 15.66
N PHE A 137 8.74 14.85 16.92
CA PHE A 137 9.09 13.74 17.80
C PHE A 137 7.88 12.87 18.15
N TYR A 138 6.80 13.44 18.68
CA TYR A 138 5.61 12.66 19.05
C TYR A 138 4.93 12.01 17.84
N ARG A 139 4.96 12.66 16.66
CA ARG A 139 4.52 12.04 15.40
C ARG A 139 5.35 10.81 15.05
N TYR A 140 6.67 10.84 15.25
CA TYR A 140 7.54 9.69 15.02
C TYR A 140 7.20 8.52 15.96
N ILE A 141 7.04 8.80 17.26
CA ILE A 141 6.63 7.81 18.26
C ILE A 141 5.26 7.20 17.93
N GLY A 142 4.28 8.04 17.58
CA GLY A 142 2.95 7.58 17.16
C GLY A 142 3.00 6.64 15.96
N GLN A 143 3.81 6.96 14.94
CA GLN A 143 4.03 6.07 13.79
C GLN A 143 4.67 4.73 14.15
N LYS A 144 5.49 4.67 15.20
CA LYS A 144 6.13 3.44 15.68
C LYS A 144 5.20 2.59 16.56
N ARG A 145 4.30 3.23 17.28
CA ARG A 145 3.32 2.59 18.15
C ARG A 145 2.12 2.02 17.40
N GLN A 146 1.82 2.53 16.20
CA GLN A 146 0.80 1.90 15.35
C GLN A 146 1.21 0.46 15.05
N ALA A 147 0.54 -0.50 15.70
CA ALA A 147 0.49 -1.86 15.22
C ALA A 147 0.06 -1.80 13.76
N LYS A 148 0.73 -2.56 12.89
CA LYS A 148 0.15 -2.81 11.58
C LYS A 148 -1.11 -3.62 11.85
N GLU A 149 -2.28 -2.98 11.85
CA GLU A 149 -3.53 -3.69 11.62
C GLU A 149 -3.38 -4.37 10.26
N SER A 150 -3.01 -5.63 10.33
CA SER A 150 -3.02 -6.55 9.22
C SER A 150 -3.70 -7.76 9.81
N VAL A 151 -5.01 -7.87 9.61
CA VAL A 151 -5.65 -9.17 9.60
C VAL A 151 -4.90 -9.95 8.50
N PRO A 152 -4.17 -11.02 8.82
CA PRO A 152 -3.53 -11.82 7.79
C PRO A 152 -4.62 -12.37 6.85
N PRO A 153 -4.34 -12.54 5.55
CA PRO A 153 -5.25 -13.23 4.65
C PRO A 153 -5.64 -14.57 5.27
N LEU A 154 -6.93 -14.88 5.29
CA LEU A 154 -7.41 -16.17 5.76
C LEU A 154 -6.85 -17.26 4.84
N VAL A 155 -6.29 -18.29 5.47
CA VAL A 155 -5.75 -19.46 4.78
C VAL A 155 -6.76 -20.58 5.03
N ASN A 156 -7.17 -21.27 3.97
CA ASN A 156 -8.02 -22.45 4.12
C ASN A 156 -7.22 -23.60 4.77
N GLU A 157 -7.89 -24.68 5.16
CA GLU A 157 -7.26 -25.88 5.74
C GLU A 157 -6.20 -26.53 4.82
N LYS A 158 -6.23 -26.21 3.52
CA LYS A 158 -5.30 -26.71 2.49
C LYS A 158 -4.04 -25.84 2.31
N GLY A 159 -3.89 -24.75 3.07
CA GLY A 159 -2.71 -23.88 3.00
C GLY A 159 -2.71 -22.90 1.82
N GLU A 160 -3.81 -22.78 1.10
CA GLU A 160 -3.97 -21.83 0.00
C GLU A 160 -4.48 -20.50 0.53
N LEU A 161 -3.92 -19.39 0.04
CA LEU A 161 -4.48 -18.07 0.28
C LEU A 161 -5.91 -18.08 -0.27
N ALA A 162 -6.90 -17.71 0.55
CA ALA A 162 -8.25 -17.49 0.07
C ALA A 162 -8.24 -16.30 -0.91
N VAL A 163 -8.00 -16.60 -2.18
CA VAL A 163 -8.07 -15.64 -3.30
C VAL A 163 -9.37 -15.93 -4.00
N THR A 164 -10.50 -15.60 -3.38
CA THR A 164 -11.76 -15.37 -4.09
C THR A 164 -12.85 -14.85 -3.14
N ASP A 165 -13.57 -13.84 -3.65
CA ASP A 165 -14.99 -13.61 -3.34
C ASP A 165 -15.86 -14.57 -4.17
#